data_AF-A0A7X5DZ25-F1
#
_entry.id   AF-A0A7X5DZ25-F1
#
_cell.length_a   1.000
_cell.length_b   1.000
_cell.length_c   1.000
_cell.angle_alpha   90.00
_cell.angle_beta   90.00
_cell.angle_gamma   90.00
#
_symmetry.space_group_name_H-M   'P 1'
#
loop_
_entity.id
_entity.type
_entity.pdbx_description
1 polymer ?
#
loop_
_entity_poly.entity_id
_entity_poly.type
_entity_poly.pdbx_seq_one_letter_code
_entity_poly.pdbx_strand_id
1 'polypeptide(L)'
;MWQKTPEELRQALTAPFPNGDIEWRVSATNKEKTKGLAVPYVTNRAIQNRLDDTVGIDGWHNEFKPWKDGKAQLCGISIYFHERKQWLTKWDGADDSDIESVKGGLSDSMKRAAVEWGIGRYLYGMTQVWVSIEQRGKGFVIVDAERQKLDQTHEKWVQKLQNKTAVPPQNANQEQQQKPRPAQNPQRTGPQGQQRPPQPAPQQPSPPQGTPGNRPQPQPNTPAEAAGLQEGMYLVRGAVLKPTLNSGSRTSVQLQDCAGECLQAYTHGPDSNLAPGVILYNVKLQSKSQRGVTFYILDTYDIVTFTAQDAA
;
A
#
# COMPACT_ATOMS: atom_id res chain seq x y z
N MET A 1 -29.64 1.40 11.18
CA MET A 1 -28.81 0.45 11.96
C MET A 1 -28.67 -0.87 11.22
N TRP A 2 -27.43 -1.29 10.98
CA TRP A 2 -27.09 -2.55 10.28
C TRP A 2 -27.44 -3.77 11.14
N GLN A 3 -28.31 -4.65 10.65
CA GLN A 3 -28.79 -5.84 11.37
C GLN A 3 -28.29 -7.17 10.76
N LYS A 4 -27.32 -7.08 9.85
CA LYS A 4 -26.76 -8.22 9.12
C LYS A 4 -25.44 -8.68 9.73
N THR A 5 -24.92 -9.81 9.25
CA THR A 5 -23.69 -10.43 9.76
C THR A 5 -22.45 -9.54 9.52
N PRO A 6 -21.35 -9.76 10.28
CA PRO A 6 -20.07 -9.08 10.04
C PRO A 6 -19.50 -9.29 8.62
N GLU A 7 -19.79 -10.45 8.01
CA GLU A 7 -19.33 -10.75 6.65
C GLU A 7 -20.10 -9.93 5.61
N GLU A 8 -21.42 -9.82 5.76
CA GLU A 8 -22.21 -8.93 4.90
C GLU A 8 -21.79 -7.45 5.09
N LEU A 9 -21.44 -7.05 6.32
CA LEU A 9 -20.94 -5.69 6.59
C LEU A 9 -19.63 -5.46 5.81
N ARG A 10 -18.71 -6.43 5.88
CA ARG A 10 -17.46 -6.39 5.14
C ARG A 10 -17.73 -6.28 3.63
N GLN A 11 -18.66 -7.05 3.09
CA GLN A 11 -19.02 -7.00 1.67
C GLN A 11 -19.57 -5.62 1.27
N ALA A 12 -20.48 -5.05 2.07
CA ALA A 12 -21.04 -3.73 1.80
C ALA A 12 -20.00 -2.60 1.85
N LEU A 13 -19.13 -2.61 2.87
CA LEU A 13 -18.06 -1.62 2.99
C LEU A 13 -16.98 -1.75 1.90
N THR A 14 -16.70 -2.98 1.45
CA THR A 14 -15.65 -3.25 0.45
C THR A 14 -16.14 -3.23 -0.99
N ALA A 15 -17.45 -3.09 -1.23
CA ALA A 15 -18.01 -3.00 -2.56
C ALA A 15 -17.38 -1.82 -3.34
N PRO A 16 -17.01 -2.02 -4.63
CA PRO A 16 -16.48 -0.96 -5.47
C PRO A 16 -17.36 0.30 -5.49
N PHE A 17 -16.73 1.46 -5.69
CA PHE A 17 -17.45 2.72 -5.89
C PHE A 17 -17.86 2.89 -7.35
N PRO A 18 -18.95 3.61 -7.65
CA PRO A 18 -19.25 4.02 -9.02
C PRO A 18 -18.20 5.04 -9.51
N ASN A 19 -17.98 5.15 -10.82
CA ASN A 19 -17.00 6.09 -11.40
C ASN A 19 -17.21 7.55 -10.97
N GLY A 20 -18.47 7.93 -10.68
CA GLY A 20 -18.80 9.27 -10.20
C GLY A 20 -18.20 9.61 -8.83
N ASP A 21 -17.87 8.60 -8.02
CA ASP A 21 -17.20 8.76 -6.72
C ASP A 21 -15.69 8.55 -6.80
N ILE A 22 -15.16 8.18 -7.98
CA ILE A 22 -13.73 8.02 -8.23
C ILE A 22 -13.15 9.32 -8.74
N GLU A 23 -12.16 9.81 -7.99
CA GLU A 23 -11.32 10.93 -8.37
C GLU A 23 -9.94 10.46 -8.80
N TRP A 24 -9.27 11.27 -9.60
CA TRP A 24 -7.96 10.95 -10.16
C TRP A 24 -6.97 12.05 -9.91
N ARG A 25 -5.77 11.67 -9.45
CA ARG A 25 -4.66 12.61 -9.25
C ARG A 25 -3.43 12.17 -10.01
N VAL A 26 -2.61 13.16 -10.38
CA VAL A 26 -1.27 12.93 -10.92
C VAL A 26 -0.33 12.53 -9.78
N SER A 27 0.28 11.35 -9.85
CA SER A 27 1.26 10.90 -8.87
C SER A 27 2.71 11.08 -9.31
N ALA A 28 2.96 11.07 -10.62
CA ALA A 28 4.26 11.30 -11.23
C ALA A 28 4.05 11.93 -12.61
N THR A 29 5.08 12.59 -13.13
CA THR A 29 5.06 13.18 -14.48
C THR A 29 6.22 12.62 -15.30
N ASN A 30 6.06 12.55 -16.62
CA ASN A 30 7.18 12.29 -17.51
C ASN A 30 8.15 13.48 -17.53
N LYS A 31 9.34 13.28 -18.10
CA LYS A 31 10.38 14.31 -18.18
C LYS A 31 9.90 15.57 -18.90
N GLU A 32 9.10 15.41 -19.96
CA GLU A 32 8.55 16.49 -20.76
C GLU A 32 7.36 17.20 -20.09
N LYS A 33 6.85 16.67 -18.96
CA LYS A 33 5.69 17.20 -18.22
C LYS A 33 4.40 17.32 -19.04
N THR A 34 4.26 16.46 -20.05
CA THR A 34 3.10 16.36 -20.94
C THR A 34 2.18 15.19 -20.58
N LYS A 35 2.69 14.21 -19.84
CA LYS A 35 1.95 13.05 -19.35
C LYS A 35 2.14 12.87 -17.84
N GLY A 36 1.08 12.44 -17.19
CA GLY A 36 1.04 12.14 -15.78
C GLY A 36 0.59 10.71 -15.51
N LEU A 37 1.13 10.10 -14.46
CA LEU A 37 0.69 8.81 -13.97
C LEU A 37 -0.52 9.01 -13.08
N ALA A 38 -1.70 8.64 -13.58
CA ALA A 38 -2.97 8.82 -12.89
C ALA A 38 -3.19 7.72 -11.85
N VAL A 39 -3.55 8.14 -10.63
CA VAL A 39 -3.86 7.26 -9.51
C VAL A 39 -5.27 7.56 -9.01
N PRO A 40 -6.14 6.54 -8.92
CA PRO A 40 -7.50 6.73 -8.44
C PRO A 40 -7.53 6.87 -6.92
N TYR A 41 -8.47 7.65 -6.42
CA TYR A 41 -8.81 7.74 -5.00
C TYR A 41 -10.29 8.09 -4.83
N VAL A 42 -10.81 7.91 -3.63
CA VAL A 42 -12.15 8.37 -3.26
C VAL A 42 -12.05 9.57 -2.33
N THR A 43 -13.02 10.47 -2.42
CA THR A 43 -13.09 11.62 -1.50
C THR A 43 -13.59 11.21 -0.12
N ASN A 44 -13.32 12.03 0.89
CA ASN A 44 -13.90 11.82 2.23
C ASN A 44 -15.43 11.81 2.19
N ARG A 45 -16.06 12.59 1.31
CA ARG A 45 -17.52 12.62 1.14
C ARG A 45 -18.04 11.26 0.64
N ALA A 46 -17.39 10.66 -0.35
CA ALA A 46 -17.76 9.33 -0.83
C ALA A 46 -17.62 8.26 0.28
N ILE A 47 -16.59 8.36 1.12
CA ILE A 47 -16.42 7.48 2.29
C ILE A 47 -17.54 7.68 3.31
N GLN A 48 -17.87 8.94 3.64
CA GLN A 48 -18.94 9.28 4.59
C GLN A 48 -20.29 8.75 4.10
N ASN A 49 -20.63 9.01 2.83
CA ASN A 49 -21.84 8.48 2.21
C ASN A 49 -21.89 6.95 2.28
N ARG A 50 -20.79 6.25 1.96
CA ARG A 50 -20.72 4.79 2.09
C ARG A 50 -21.01 4.31 3.52
N LEU A 51 -20.46 4.98 4.52
CA LEU A 51 -20.69 4.64 5.92
C LEU A 51 -22.15 4.93 6.33
N ASP A 52 -22.69 6.09 5.96
CA ASP A 52 -24.09 6.46 6.21
C ASP A 52 -25.06 5.47 5.56
N ASP A 53 -24.85 5.13 4.29
CA ASP A 53 -25.69 4.20 3.53
C ASP A 53 -25.60 2.76 4.08
N THR A 54 -24.45 2.39 4.64
CA THR A 54 -24.22 1.02 5.13
C THR A 54 -24.70 0.85 6.56
N VAL A 55 -24.23 1.66 7.50
CA VAL A 55 -24.49 1.45 8.94
C VAL A 55 -25.47 2.45 9.54
N GLY A 56 -25.85 3.49 8.78
CA GLY A 56 -26.69 4.59 9.23
C GLY A 56 -25.85 5.72 9.83
N ILE A 57 -26.42 6.93 9.85
CA ILE A 57 -25.81 8.13 10.44
C ILE A 57 -25.45 7.97 11.93
N ASP A 58 -26.07 7.01 12.61
CA ASP A 58 -25.87 6.66 14.02
C ASP A 58 -24.99 5.41 14.21
N GLY A 59 -24.64 4.72 13.13
CA GLY A 59 -23.88 3.47 13.14
C GLY A 59 -22.36 3.63 13.04
N TRP A 60 -21.87 4.85 12.79
CA TRP A 60 -20.46 5.15 12.74
C TRP A 60 -20.13 6.54 13.29
N HIS A 61 -18.87 6.73 13.66
CA HIS A 61 -18.32 8.06 13.89
C HIS A 61 -16.81 8.05 13.61
N ASN A 62 -16.20 9.22 13.49
CA ASN A 62 -14.76 9.36 13.43
C ASN A 62 -14.21 10.31 14.50
N GLU A 63 -12.97 10.08 14.91
CA GLU A 63 -12.22 10.92 15.83
C GLU A 63 -10.89 11.29 15.19
N PHE A 64 -10.44 12.53 15.38
CA PHE A 64 -9.11 12.98 14.96
C PHE A 64 -8.24 13.30 16.17
N LYS A 65 -6.97 12.91 16.10
CA LYS A 65 -5.97 13.22 17.13
C LYS A 65 -4.71 13.77 16.49
N PRO A 66 -4.15 14.88 17.01
CA PRO A 66 -2.83 15.32 16.60
C PRO A 66 -1.79 14.28 17.00
N TRP A 67 -0.75 14.15 16.17
CA TRP A 67 0.35 13.20 16.35
C TRP A 67 1.67 13.85 15.92
N LYS A 68 2.81 13.31 16.37
CA LYS A 68 4.16 13.87 16.10
C LYS A 68 4.23 15.39 16.31
N ASP A 69 3.85 15.86 17.50
CA ASP A 69 3.85 17.29 17.86
C ASP A 69 3.04 18.18 16.89
N GLY A 70 1.93 17.64 16.36
CA GLY A 70 1.04 18.36 15.44
C GLY A 70 1.51 18.36 13.98
N LYS A 71 2.52 17.56 13.63
CA LYS A 71 2.99 17.40 12.23
C LYS A 71 2.30 16.25 11.48
N ALA A 72 1.39 15.55 12.15
CA ALA A 72 0.60 14.49 11.57
C ALA A 72 -0.76 14.42 12.26
N GLN A 73 -1.75 13.87 11.56
CA GLN A 73 -3.06 13.56 12.12
C GLN A 73 -3.28 12.05 12.14
N LEU A 74 -3.83 11.55 13.25
CA LEU A 74 -4.47 10.24 13.31
C LEU A 74 -5.97 10.41 13.11
N CYS A 75 -6.58 9.48 12.37
CA CYS A 75 -8.02 9.33 12.30
C CYS A 75 -8.42 7.94 12.76
N GLY A 76 -9.38 7.87 13.67
CA GLY A 76 -10.04 6.64 14.09
C GLY A 76 -11.44 6.61 13.52
N ILE A 77 -11.78 5.58 12.73
CA ILE A 77 -13.17 5.33 12.31
C ILE A 77 -13.73 4.20 13.16
N SER A 78 -14.82 4.49 13.84
CA SER A 78 -15.55 3.56 14.69
C SER A 78 -16.85 3.12 14.01
N ILE A 79 -17.13 1.82 14.04
CA ILE A 79 -18.42 1.25 13.60
C ILE A 79 -19.01 0.48 14.77
N TYR A 80 -20.32 0.63 15.00
CA TYR A 80 -21.03 -0.06 16.07
C TYR A 80 -21.45 -1.47 15.62
N PHE A 81 -21.13 -2.47 16.44
CA PHE A 81 -21.52 -3.87 16.21
C PHE A 81 -22.64 -4.24 17.17
N HIS A 82 -23.89 -4.21 16.68
CA HIS A 82 -25.10 -4.43 17.49
C HIS A 82 -25.12 -5.76 18.25
N GLU A 83 -24.75 -6.87 17.59
CA GLU A 83 -24.70 -8.20 18.23
C GLU A 83 -23.76 -8.24 19.44
N ARG A 84 -22.67 -7.46 19.38
CA ARG A 84 -21.64 -7.38 20.42
C ARG A 84 -21.82 -6.20 21.37
N LYS A 85 -22.81 -5.33 21.09
CA LYS A 85 -23.09 -4.08 21.80
C LYS A 85 -21.85 -3.21 22.04
N GLN A 86 -20.94 -3.14 21.06
CA GLN A 86 -19.67 -2.44 21.21
C GLN A 86 -19.27 -1.68 19.95
N TRP A 87 -18.50 -0.62 20.16
CA TRP A 87 -17.77 0.07 19.09
C TRP A 87 -16.46 -0.64 18.81
N LEU A 88 -16.14 -0.83 17.53
CA LEU A 88 -14.80 -1.21 17.09
C LEU A 88 -14.21 -0.04 16.32
N THR A 89 -13.01 0.39 16.70
CA THR A 89 -12.31 1.51 16.06
C THR A 89 -11.05 1.01 15.34
N LYS A 90 -10.83 1.49 14.12
CA LYS A 90 -9.57 1.30 13.39
C LYS A 90 -8.93 2.64 13.12
N TRP A 91 -7.61 2.70 13.33
CA TRP A 91 -6.83 3.92 13.27
C TRP A 91 -5.79 3.85 12.15
N ASP A 92 -5.58 4.97 11.46
CA ASP A 92 -4.41 5.22 10.62
C ASP A 92 -4.10 6.74 10.68
N GLY A 93 -2.96 7.16 10.16
CA GLY A 93 -2.54 8.55 10.16
C GLY A 93 -1.86 8.99 8.88
N ALA A 94 -1.81 10.30 8.69
CA ALA A 94 -1.09 10.94 7.59
C ALA A 94 -0.30 12.13 8.15
N ASP A 95 0.85 12.39 7.55
CA ASP A 95 1.61 13.60 7.84
C ASP A 95 0.87 14.84 7.27
N ASP A 96 1.03 15.97 7.92
CA ASP A 96 0.45 17.24 7.47
C ASP A 96 1.18 17.74 6.22
N SER A 97 0.45 18.29 5.23
CA SER A 97 1.04 18.76 3.97
C SER A 97 1.75 20.11 4.08
N ASP A 98 2.79 20.40 3.29
CA ASP A 98 3.52 21.68 3.39
C ASP A 98 2.73 22.92 2.90
N ILE A 99 1.53 22.75 2.33
CA ILE A 99 0.78 23.81 1.63
C ILE A 99 -0.53 24.19 2.36
N GLU A 100 -1.29 23.22 2.86
CA GLU A 100 -2.48 23.40 3.73
C GLU A 100 -2.46 22.33 4.84
N SER A 101 -1.46 22.41 5.70
CA SER A 101 -0.97 21.34 6.59
C SER A 101 -2.03 20.52 7.28
N VAL A 102 -2.89 21.17 8.04
CA VAL A 102 -3.85 20.46 8.89
C VAL A 102 -4.98 19.84 8.06
N LYS A 103 -5.49 20.54 7.04
CA LYS A 103 -6.63 20.07 6.24
C LYS A 103 -6.27 18.87 5.37
N GLY A 104 -5.04 18.87 4.83
CA GLY A 104 -4.48 17.73 4.10
C GLY A 104 -4.32 16.50 5.00
N GLY A 105 -3.71 16.67 6.17
CA GLY A 105 -3.48 15.58 7.14
C GLY A 105 -4.78 14.96 7.66
N LEU A 106 -5.79 15.77 8.01
CA LEU A 106 -7.11 15.28 8.43
C LEU A 106 -7.80 14.48 7.32
N SER A 107 -7.78 14.99 6.09
CA SER A 107 -8.47 14.33 4.99
C SER A 107 -7.80 13.00 4.65
N ASP A 108 -6.47 12.98 4.58
CA ASP A 108 -5.71 11.80 4.20
C ASP A 108 -5.70 10.72 5.29
N SER A 109 -5.58 11.11 6.57
CA SER A 109 -5.70 10.16 7.68
C SER A 109 -7.06 9.46 7.71
N MET A 110 -8.17 10.17 7.42
CA MET A 110 -9.49 9.54 7.31
C MET A 110 -9.58 8.57 6.13
N LYS A 111 -9.08 8.95 4.95
CA LYS A 111 -9.03 8.05 3.77
C LYS A 111 -8.28 6.76 4.10
N ARG A 112 -7.16 6.88 4.80
CA ARG A 112 -6.34 5.74 5.22
C ARG A 112 -7.02 4.88 6.29
N ALA A 113 -7.66 5.49 7.28
CA ALA A 113 -8.45 4.76 8.28
C ALA A 113 -9.65 4.02 7.65
N ALA A 114 -10.25 4.57 6.59
CA ALA A 114 -11.30 3.90 5.83
C ALA A 114 -10.78 2.66 5.08
N VAL A 115 -9.53 2.70 4.59
CA VAL A 115 -8.87 1.54 3.98
C VAL A 115 -8.74 0.40 4.98
N GLU A 116 -8.53 0.66 6.27
CA GLU A 116 -8.51 -0.38 7.32
C GLU A 116 -9.86 -1.12 7.47
N TRP A 117 -10.97 -0.46 7.12
CA TRP A 117 -12.30 -1.07 6.98
C TRP A 117 -12.56 -1.73 5.62
N GLY A 118 -11.63 -1.57 4.68
CA GLY A 118 -11.71 -2.12 3.33
C GLY A 118 -12.34 -1.17 2.31
N ILE A 119 -12.81 0.00 2.74
CA ILE A 119 -13.42 1.02 1.90
C ILE A 119 -12.35 1.57 0.95
N GLY A 120 -12.59 1.51 -0.36
CA GLY A 120 -11.64 1.97 -1.39
C GLY A 120 -10.35 1.17 -1.50
N ARG A 121 -10.14 0.12 -0.69
CA ARG A 121 -8.90 -0.68 -0.65
C ARG A 121 -8.59 -1.33 -2.02
N TYR A 122 -9.62 -1.68 -2.78
CA TYR A 122 -9.45 -2.30 -4.11
C TYR A 122 -8.76 -1.39 -5.13
N LEU A 123 -8.78 -0.07 -4.94
CA LEU A 123 -8.12 0.89 -5.82
C LEU A 123 -6.59 0.77 -5.78
N TYR A 124 -6.02 0.26 -4.68
CA TYR A 124 -4.57 0.05 -4.55
C TYR A 124 -4.04 -1.07 -5.44
N GLY A 125 -4.91 -1.99 -5.88
CA GLY A 125 -4.55 -3.05 -6.82
C GLY A 125 -4.71 -2.65 -8.29
N MET A 126 -5.24 -1.46 -8.56
CA MET A 126 -5.50 -1.00 -9.91
C MET A 126 -4.20 -0.57 -10.60
N THR A 127 -4.01 -1.01 -11.85
CA THR A 127 -2.88 -0.57 -12.67
C THR A 127 -2.99 0.94 -12.96
N GLN A 128 -1.91 1.66 -12.71
CA GLN A 128 -1.82 3.10 -12.98
C GLN A 128 -1.70 3.35 -14.48
N VAL A 129 -2.33 4.43 -14.95
CA VAL A 129 -2.43 4.75 -16.38
C VAL A 129 -1.75 6.08 -16.67
N TRP A 130 -0.94 6.12 -17.72
CA TRP A 130 -0.41 7.37 -18.25
C TRP A 130 -1.49 8.11 -19.05
N VAL A 131 -1.71 9.36 -18.67
CA VAL A 131 -2.71 10.25 -19.25
C VAL A 131 -2.08 11.60 -19.59
N SER A 132 -2.66 12.30 -20.56
CA SER A 132 -2.27 13.66 -20.87
C SER A 132 -2.58 14.59 -19.69
N ILE A 133 -1.69 15.52 -19.41
CA ILE A 133 -1.82 16.50 -18.33
C ILE A 133 -1.56 17.91 -18.84
N GLU A 134 -2.10 18.88 -18.12
CA GLU A 134 -1.78 20.29 -18.33
C GLU A 134 -1.29 20.93 -17.03
N GLN A 135 -0.42 21.92 -17.16
CA GLN A 135 0.07 22.66 -16.01
C GLN A 135 -1.00 23.64 -15.53
N ARG A 136 -1.34 23.58 -14.25
CA ARG A 136 -2.30 24.49 -13.61
C ARG A 136 -1.69 25.04 -12.32
N GLY A 137 -1.31 26.31 -12.35
CA GLY A 137 -0.55 26.94 -11.27
C GLY A 137 0.78 26.23 -11.03
N LYS A 138 1.05 25.84 -9.78
CA LYS A 138 2.28 25.11 -9.40
C LYS A 138 2.17 23.59 -9.64
N GLY A 139 1.00 23.08 -10.00
CA GLY A 139 0.73 21.65 -10.15
C GLY A 139 0.34 21.26 -11.58
N PHE A 140 -0.06 19.99 -11.71
CA PHE A 140 -0.58 19.42 -12.94
C PHE A 140 -1.97 18.87 -12.69
N VAL A 141 -2.84 19.02 -13.68
CA VAL A 141 -4.17 18.42 -13.70
C VAL A 141 -4.29 17.50 -14.90
N ILE A 142 -5.08 16.45 -14.74
CA ILE A 142 -5.42 15.54 -15.84
C ILE A 142 -6.41 16.29 -16.74
N VAL A 143 -6.20 16.25 -18.05
CA VAL A 143 -7.09 16.91 -19.00
C VAL A 143 -8.44 16.19 -19.06
N ASP A 144 -9.53 16.93 -19.21
CA ASP A 144 -10.90 16.39 -19.17
C ASP A 144 -11.14 15.28 -20.22
N ALA A 145 -10.47 15.37 -21.38
CA ALA A 145 -10.57 14.37 -22.44
C ALA A 145 -10.11 12.96 -22.01
N GLU A 146 -9.27 12.84 -20.96
CA GLU A 146 -8.82 11.54 -20.45
C GLU A 146 -9.85 10.90 -19.50
N ARG A 147 -10.90 11.63 -19.08
CA ARG A 147 -11.88 11.14 -18.10
C ARG A 147 -12.55 9.83 -18.55
N GLN A 148 -13.01 9.77 -19.79
CA GLN A 148 -13.69 8.59 -20.32
C GLN A 148 -12.78 7.34 -20.29
N LYS A 149 -11.49 7.51 -20.62
CA LYS A 149 -10.50 6.43 -20.58
C LYS A 149 -10.24 5.96 -19.15
N LEU A 150 -10.15 6.88 -18.20
CA LEU A 150 -9.95 6.57 -16.78
C LEU A 150 -11.15 5.81 -16.20
N ASP A 151 -12.37 6.25 -16.51
CA ASP A 151 -13.62 5.58 -16.13
C ASP A 151 -13.68 4.15 -16.69
N GLN A 152 -13.40 3.96 -17.98
CA GLN A 152 -13.32 2.62 -18.59
C GLN A 152 -12.25 1.74 -17.97
N THR A 153 -11.11 2.32 -17.58
CA THR A 153 -10.04 1.57 -16.91
C THR A 153 -10.53 1.06 -15.56
N HIS A 154 -11.21 1.91 -14.79
CA HIS A 154 -11.77 1.56 -13.49
C HIS A 154 -12.86 0.49 -13.61
N GLU A 155 -13.77 0.61 -14.57
CA GLU A 155 -14.81 -0.40 -14.85
C GLU A 155 -14.21 -1.77 -15.18
N LYS A 156 -13.21 -1.82 -16.07
CA LYS A 156 -12.51 -3.06 -16.41
C LYS A 156 -11.84 -3.71 -15.19
N TRP A 157 -11.26 -2.90 -14.32
CA TRP A 157 -10.68 -3.38 -13.06
C TRP A 157 -11.74 -3.98 -12.13
N VAL A 158 -12.88 -3.29 -11.96
CA VAL A 158 -14.00 -3.77 -11.16
C VAL A 158 -14.57 -5.08 -11.71
N GLN A 159 -14.76 -5.19 -13.02
CA GLN A 159 -15.20 -6.43 -13.66
C GLN A 159 -14.22 -7.58 -13.42
N LYS A 160 -12.91 -7.32 -13.51
CA LYS A 160 -11.88 -8.34 -13.21
C LYS A 160 -11.97 -8.84 -11.76
N LEU A 161 -12.20 -7.95 -10.79
CA LEU A 161 -12.37 -8.32 -9.39
C LEU A 161 -13.62 -9.16 -9.13
N GLN A 162 -14.73 -8.80 -9.79
CA GLN A 162 -15.99 -9.55 -9.70
C GLN A 162 -15.82 -10.96 -10.28
N ASN A 163 -15.20 -11.08 -11.46
CA ASN A 163 -14.94 -12.38 -12.10
C ASN A 163 -14.03 -13.29 -11.25
N LYS A 164 -13.01 -12.71 -10.58
CA LYS A 164 -12.12 -13.47 -9.69
C LYS A 164 -12.84 -14.00 -8.44
N THR A 165 -13.87 -13.30 -7.99
CA THR A 165 -14.65 -13.68 -6.78
C THR A 165 -15.76 -14.69 -7.11
N ALA A 166 -16.14 -14.81 -8.39
CA ALA A 166 -17.19 -15.72 -8.86
C ALA A 166 -16.71 -17.16 -9.12
N VAL A 167 -15.41 -17.45 -9.06
CA VAL A 167 -14.89 -18.81 -9.22
C VAL A 167 -14.94 -19.55 -7.87
N PRO A 168 -15.73 -20.63 -7.71
CA PRO A 168 -15.73 -21.42 -6.49
C PRO A 168 -14.42 -22.19 -6.37
N PRO A 169 -13.83 -22.35 -5.16
CA PRO A 169 -12.75 -23.30 -4.96
C PRO A 169 -13.31 -24.72 -5.04
N GLN A 170 -13.25 -25.34 -6.22
CA GLN A 170 -13.35 -26.79 -6.35
C GLN A 170 -11.99 -27.41 -6.00
N ASN A 171 -12.07 -28.42 -5.13
CA ASN A 171 -11.02 -29.37 -4.72
C ASN A 171 -10.14 -28.97 -3.54
N ALA A 172 -10.73 -29.07 -2.34
CA ALA A 172 -10.01 -29.47 -1.13
C ALA A 172 -10.67 -30.73 -0.57
N ASN A 173 -10.31 -31.90 -1.12
CA ASN A 173 -10.53 -33.18 -0.47
C ASN A 173 -9.45 -34.16 -0.93
N GLN A 174 -8.95 -34.95 0.02
CA GLN A 174 -7.88 -35.96 -0.04
C GLN A 174 -6.48 -35.37 0.20
N GLU A 175 -5.71 -35.68 1.26
CA GLU A 175 -5.70 -36.83 2.18
C GLU A 175 -5.21 -36.45 3.59
N GLN A 176 -5.93 -36.97 4.60
CA GLN A 176 -5.40 -37.26 5.92
C GLN A 176 -4.66 -38.60 5.87
N GLN A 177 -3.44 -38.67 6.39
CA GLN A 177 -2.93 -39.89 7.00
C GLN A 177 -2.05 -39.59 8.22
N GLN A 178 -2.52 -40.09 9.36
CA GLN A 178 -1.92 -40.10 10.70
C GLN A 178 -0.75 -41.08 10.77
N LYS A 179 0.27 -40.83 11.62
CA LYS A 179 0.61 -41.61 12.86
C LYS A 179 1.91 -41.08 13.56
N PRO A 180 2.35 -41.57 14.75
CA PRO A 180 2.28 -40.83 16.03
C PRO A 180 3.65 -40.56 16.73
N ARG A 181 3.61 -39.76 17.82
CA ARG A 181 4.70 -39.56 18.80
C ARG A 181 4.87 -40.75 19.77
N PRO A 182 6.06 -40.83 20.41
CA PRO A 182 6.16 -40.90 21.88
C PRO A 182 7.14 -39.81 22.40
N ALA A 183 6.76 -38.91 23.30
CA ALA A 183 6.70 -39.03 24.77
C ALA A 183 8.09 -39.05 25.47
N GLN A 184 8.44 -37.95 26.18
CA GLN A 184 8.86 -37.95 27.60
C GLN A 184 9.14 -36.51 28.10
N ASN A 185 8.58 -36.20 29.27
CA ASN A 185 8.77 -35.07 30.19
C ASN A 185 9.15 -35.72 31.55
N PRO A 186 9.36 -35.03 32.69
CA PRO A 186 9.41 -33.58 32.99
C PRO A 186 10.62 -33.24 33.92
N GLN A 187 10.87 -31.99 34.32
CA GLN A 187 10.58 -31.39 35.66
C GLN A 187 11.79 -30.45 35.99
N ARG A 188 11.77 -29.30 36.68
CA ARG A 188 10.82 -28.58 37.54
C ARG A 188 11.42 -27.18 37.89
N THR A 189 10.56 -26.23 38.30
CA THR A 189 10.73 -25.11 39.28
C THR A 189 11.86 -24.08 39.07
N GLY A 190 11.67 -22.76 39.09
CA GLY A 190 10.93 -21.87 40.00
C GLY A 190 11.78 -20.57 40.24
N PRO A 191 11.29 -19.49 40.90
CA PRO A 191 11.27 -18.13 40.32
C PRO A 191 11.98 -16.99 41.11
N GLN A 192 11.82 -15.72 40.64
CA GLN A 192 12.07 -14.39 41.27
C GLN A 192 13.54 -13.94 41.41
N GLY A 193 13.95 -12.66 41.36
CA GLY A 193 13.33 -11.34 41.18
C GLY A 193 14.41 -10.24 41.32
N GLN A 194 14.21 -9.10 40.65
CA GLN A 194 14.73 -7.73 40.84
C GLN A 194 16.07 -7.45 41.59
N GLN A 195 16.95 -6.61 41.00
CA GLN A 195 17.19 -5.20 41.42
C GLN A 195 18.34 -4.51 40.62
N ARG A 196 18.18 -3.19 40.41
CA ARG A 196 19.13 -2.13 39.91
C ARG A 196 19.84 -1.50 41.15
N PRO A 197 20.61 -0.37 41.14
CA PRO A 197 21.37 0.47 40.15
C PRO A 197 22.84 0.74 40.65
N PRO A 198 23.67 1.78 40.29
CA PRO A 198 23.42 3.09 39.64
C PRO A 198 24.43 3.65 38.60
N GLN A 199 24.06 4.82 38.07
CA GLN A 199 24.77 5.69 37.10
C GLN A 199 26.09 6.28 37.65
N PRO A 200 26.94 6.88 36.79
CA PRO A 200 26.88 8.33 36.55
C PRO A 200 27.05 8.77 35.06
N ALA A 201 26.48 9.93 34.72
CA ALA A 201 26.82 10.77 33.55
C ALA A 201 28.17 11.51 33.80
N PRO A 202 28.81 12.31 32.88
CA PRO A 202 28.25 13.04 31.72
C PRO A 202 29.16 13.16 30.45
N GLN A 203 28.63 13.77 29.37
CA GLN A 203 29.22 14.83 28.53
C GLN A 203 28.92 14.72 27.01
N GLN A 204 28.43 15.84 26.46
CA GLN A 204 28.33 16.16 25.03
C GLN A 204 29.71 16.27 24.37
N PRO A 205 29.78 16.19 23.02
CA PRO A 205 29.98 17.45 22.28
C PRO A 205 29.08 17.61 21.03
N SER A 206 28.85 18.88 20.70
CA SER A 206 28.21 19.43 19.48
C SER A 206 29.17 19.39 18.25
N PRO A 207 28.71 19.70 17.02
CA PRO A 207 29.26 19.19 15.76
C PRO A 207 30.26 20.15 15.08
N PRO A 208 31.01 19.71 14.04
CA PRO A 208 31.67 20.62 13.11
C PRO A 208 30.90 20.80 11.80
N GLN A 209 30.78 22.06 11.38
CA GLN A 209 30.51 22.49 10.00
C GLN A 209 31.76 22.32 9.12
N GLY A 210 31.56 21.93 7.85
CA GLY A 210 32.57 21.95 6.79
C GLY A 210 31.88 21.85 5.42
N THR A 211 32.31 22.69 4.47
CA THR A 211 31.66 23.06 3.20
C THR A 211 32.12 22.18 2.00
N PRO A 212 31.97 22.61 0.72
CA PRO A 212 31.15 21.96 -0.30
C PRO A 212 31.96 21.11 -1.30
N GLY A 213 31.45 19.94 -1.71
CA GLY A 213 32.15 19.06 -2.65
C GLY A 213 31.23 18.18 -3.48
N ASN A 214 31.19 18.45 -4.78
CA ASN A 214 30.89 17.57 -5.91
C ASN A 214 29.94 16.39 -5.69
N ARG A 215 28.70 16.52 -6.19
CA ARG A 215 27.80 15.39 -6.43
C ARG A 215 27.78 15.09 -7.94
N PRO A 216 28.13 13.87 -8.39
CA PRO A 216 28.06 13.52 -9.81
C PRO A 216 26.60 13.57 -10.32
N GLN A 217 26.43 14.14 -11.51
CA GLN A 217 25.17 14.16 -12.26
C GLN A 217 24.68 12.74 -12.55
N PRO A 218 23.38 12.43 -12.39
CA PRO A 218 22.78 11.26 -13.02
C PRO A 218 22.41 11.60 -14.47
N GLN A 219 23.05 10.92 -15.41
CA GLN A 219 22.69 10.88 -16.83
C GLN A 219 21.30 10.24 -17.06
N PRO A 220 20.65 10.54 -18.21
CA PRO A 220 19.25 10.22 -18.46
C PRO A 220 19.08 8.77 -18.93
N ASN A 221 18.40 7.93 -18.16
CA ASN A 221 17.91 6.65 -18.65
C ASN A 221 16.43 6.77 -19.06
N THR A 222 16.20 6.58 -20.36
CA THR A 222 14.90 6.38 -21.02
C THR A 222 14.21 5.12 -20.47
N PRO A 223 12.88 5.11 -20.24
CA PRO A 223 12.18 3.90 -19.82
C PRO A 223 11.92 3.02 -21.04
N ALA A 224 12.53 1.84 -21.09
CA ALA A 224 12.15 0.79 -22.01
C ALA A 224 10.70 0.37 -21.73
N GLU A 225 9.85 0.51 -22.75
CA GLU A 225 8.51 -0.07 -22.78
C GLU A 225 8.59 -1.59 -22.55
N ALA A 226 7.55 -2.18 -21.97
CA ALA A 226 7.46 -3.61 -21.66
C ALA A 226 7.50 -4.56 -22.89
N ALA A 227 7.85 -4.06 -24.08
CA ALA A 227 8.07 -4.85 -25.28
C ALA A 227 9.52 -5.39 -25.28
N GLY A 228 9.74 -6.54 -24.64
CA GLY A 228 11.04 -7.25 -24.71
C GLY A 228 11.52 -7.96 -23.44
N LEU A 229 10.73 -8.01 -22.36
CA LEU A 229 11.11 -8.78 -21.17
C LEU A 229 11.17 -10.28 -21.49
N GLN A 230 12.31 -10.91 -21.19
CA GLN A 230 12.48 -12.35 -21.33
C GLN A 230 11.89 -13.10 -20.12
N GLU A 231 11.61 -14.38 -20.30
CA GLU A 231 11.13 -15.26 -19.22
C GLU A 231 12.14 -15.28 -18.06
N GLY A 232 11.65 -15.10 -16.83
CA GLY A 232 12.49 -14.98 -15.63
C GLY A 232 12.98 -13.57 -15.31
N MET A 233 12.68 -12.58 -16.16
CA MET A 233 12.90 -11.16 -15.86
C MET A 233 11.61 -10.48 -15.39
N TYR A 234 11.76 -9.47 -14.52
CA TYR A 234 10.63 -8.71 -13.98
C TYR A 234 10.87 -7.22 -14.07
N LEU A 235 9.91 -6.48 -14.59
CA LEU A 235 9.90 -5.02 -14.56
C LEU A 235 9.30 -4.52 -13.25
N VAL A 236 10.04 -3.71 -12.51
CA VAL A 236 9.52 -3.00 -11.34
C VAL A 236 8.57 -1.90 -11.83
N ARG A 237 7.28 -2.02 -11.50
CA ARG A 237 6.24 -1.04 -11.84
C ARG A 237 5.99 -0.03 -10.73
N GLY A 238 6.29 -0.40 -9.51
CA GLY A 238 6.07 0.40 -8.32
C GLY A 238 6.90 -0.14 -7.16
N ALA A 239 7.45 0.75 -6.36
CA ALA A 239 8.16 0.38 -5.14
C ALA A 239 7.86 1.41 -4.06
N VAL A 240 7.36 0.95 -2.92
CA VAL A 240 6.94 1.81 -1.81
C VAL A 240 7.45 1.23 -0.51
N LEU A 241 8.10 2.06 0.31
CA LEU A 241 8.52 1.68 1.64
C LEU A 241 7.28 1.53 2.54
N LYS A 242 7.12 0.37 3.18
CA LYS A 242 6.05 0.10 4.13
C LYS A 242 6.62 -0.17 5.53
N PRO A 243 6.04 0.41 6.59
CA PRO A 243 6.41 0.07 7.95
C PRO A 243 6.05 -1.39 8.27
N THR A 244 6.82 -2.01 9.17
CA THR A 244 6.56 -3.36 9.69
C THR A 244 6.16 -3.30 11.17
N LEU A 245 5.49 -4.36 11.64
CA LEU A 245 4.96 -4.45 13.01
C LEU A 245 6.04 -4.37 14.11
N ASN A 246 7.29 -4.66 13.77
CA ASN A 246 8.45 -4.60 14.67
C ASN A 246 9.24 -3.28 14.56
N SER A 247 8.58 -2.18 14.18
CA SER A 247 9.17 -0.84 14.01
C SER A 247 10.25 -0.74 12.92
N GLY A 248 10.38 -1.76 12.07
CA GLY A 248 11.21 -1.74 10.87
C GLY A 248 10.46 -1.21 9.66
N SER A 249 11.08 -1.33 8.48
CA SER A 249 10.44 -1.06 7.21
C SER A 249 10.86 -2.08 6.17
N ARG A 250 10.04 -2.26 5.13
CA ARG A 250 10.33 -3.14 3.99
C ARG A 250 9.81 -2.52 2.70
N THR A 251 10.45 -2.80 1.58
CA THR A 251 9.96 -2.34 0.28
C THR A 251 8.85 -3.25 -0.23
N SER A 252 7.69 -2.67 -0.51
CA SER A 252 6.57 -3.30 -1.23
C SER A 252 6.79 -3.02 -2.72
N VAL A 253 7.13 -4.04 -3.50
CA VAL A 253 7.43 -3.92 -4.92
C VAL A 253 6.35 -4.58 -5.79
N GLN A 254 5.88 -3.88 -6.81
CA GLN A 254 5.05 -4.44 -7.87
C GLN A 254 5.95 -4.87 -9.03
N LEU A 255 5.95 -6.17 -9.30
CA LEU A 255 6.72 -6.79 -10.36
C LEU A 255 5.77 -7.17 -11.50
N GLN A 256 6.13 -6.82 -12.73
CA GLN A 256 5.45 -7.24 -13.94
C GLN A 256 6.33 -8.25 -14.67
N ASP A 257 5.80 -9.41 -15.00
CA ASP A 257 6.51 -10.42 -15.80
C ASP A 257 6.43 -10.14 -17.31
N CYS A 258 7.02 -11.04 -18.12
CA CYS A 258 7.02 -10.96 -19.57
C CYS A 258 5.64 -11.15 -20.21
N ALA A 259 4.70 -11.82 -19.52
CA ALA A 259 3.31 -11.96 -19.96
C ALA A 259 2.47 -10.70 -19.62
N GLY A 260 3.05 -9.76 -18.89
CA GLY A 260 2.41 -8.55 -18.42
C GLY A 260 1.55 -8.74 -17.17
N GLU A 261 1.66 -9.89 -16.50
CA GLU A 261 1.01 -10.11 -15.23
C GLU A 261 1.79 -9.40 -14.11
N CYS A 262 1.05 -8.69 -13.26
CA CYS A 262 1.63 -7.98 -12.12
C CYS A 262 1.40 -8.77 -10.83
N LEU A 263 2.45 -8.92 -10.03
CA LEU A 263 2.39 -9.47 -8.69
C LEU A 263 3.00 -8.51 -7.66
N GLN A 264 2.48 -8.57 -6.43
CA GLN A 264 3.03 -7.80 -5.32
C GLN A 264 3.99 -8.69 -4.51
N ALA A 265 5.23 -8.25 -4.39
CA ALA A 265 6.24 -8.85 -3.53
C ALA A 265 6.73 -7.87 -2.45
N TYR A 266 7.37 -8.42 -1.43
CA TYR A 266 7.99 -7.66 -0.34
C TYR A 266 9.45 -8.08 -0.17
N THR A 267 10.36 -7.13 -0.01
CA THR A 267 11.74 -7.41 0.38
C THR A 267 11.85 -7.72 1.88
N HIS A 268 12.99 -8.27 2.30
CA HIS A 268 13.29 -8.50 3.73
C HIS A 268 13.51 -7.22 4.54
N GLY A 269 13.92 -6.14 3.89
CA GLY A 269 14.18 -4.84 4.50
C GLY A 269 13.97 -3.69 3.52
N PRO A 270 14.27 -2.44 3.89
CA PRO A 270 14.21 -1.32 2.96
C PRO A 270 15.20 -1.53 1.81
N ASP A 271 14.76 -1.26 0.60
CA ASP A 271 15.58 -1.31 -0.61
C ASP A 271 15.22 -0.16 -1.53
N SER A 272 16.17 0.77 -1.72
CA SER A 272 16.02 1.97 -2.55
C SER A 272 16.43 1.75 -4.00
N ASN A 273 17.06 0.62 -4.34
CA ASN A 273 17.48 0.32 -5.71
C ASN A 273 16.30 -0.20 -6.55
N LEU A 274 15.25 -0.69 -5.89
CA LEU A 274 13.99 -1.04 -6.53
C LEU A 274 13.19 0.24 -6.83
N ALA A 275 13.39 0.81 -8.01
CA ALA A 275 12.62 1.94 -8.52
C ALA A 275 11.77 1.54 -9.72
N PRO A 276 10.62 2.21 -9.98
CA PRO A 276 9.86 1.99 -11.20
C PRO A 276 10.74 2.12 -12.45
N GLY A 277 10.67 1.16 -13.36
CA GLY A 277 11.50 1.08 -14.57
C GLY A 277 12.73 0.16 -14.45
N VAL A 278 13.09 -0.27 -13.24
CA VAL A 278 14.18 -1.22 -13.03
C VAL A 278 13.77 -2.62 -13.49
N ILE A 279 14.66 -3.31 -14.21
CA ILE A 279 14.46 -4.70 -14.59
C ILE A 279 15.28 -5.59 -13.65
N LEU A 280 14.62 -6.60 -13.07
CA LEU A 280 15.21 -7.60 -12.22
C LEU A 280 15.41 -8.90 -13.00
N TYR A 281 16.51 -9.59 -12.75
CA TYR A 281 16.79 -10.95 -13.25
C TYR A 281 17.32 -11.82 -12.10
N ASN A 282 17.46 -13.13 -12.33
CA ASN A 282 17.80 -14.11 -11.29
C ASN A 282 16.86 -14.02 -10.05
N VAL A 283 15.61 -13.66 -10.30
CA VAL A 283 14.63 -13.39 -9.24
C VAL A 283 14.22 -14.68 -8.55
N LYS A 284 14.40 -14.74 -7.22
CA LYS A 284 13.84 -15.78 -6.37
C LYS A 284 12.69 -15.21 -5.54
N LEU A 285 11.49 -15.69 -5.83
CA LEU A 285 10.28 -15.38 -5.08
C LEU A 285 9.94 -16.55 -4.15
N GLN A 286 9.85 -16.29 -2.86
CA GLN A 286 9.29 -17.23 -1.90
C GLN A 286 7.81 -16.92 -1.70
N SER A 287 6.93 -17.88 -1.96
CA SER A 287 5.52 -17.75 -1.60
C SER A 287 5.33 -18.10 -0.11
N LYS A 288 4.61 -17.25 0.62
CA LYS A 288 4.19 -17.51 2.00
C LYS A 288 2.68 -17.39 2.07
N SER A 289 2.04 -18.45 2.54
CA SER A 289 0.60 -18.44 2.82
C SER A 289 0.39 -18.30 4.32
N GLN A 290 -0.33 -17.25 4.74
CA GLN A 290 -0.68 -17.04 6.14
C GLN A 290 -2.16 -16.67 6.22
N ARG A 291 -2.93 -17.46 6.99
CA ARG A 291 -4.37 -17.24 7.21
C ARG A 291 -5.17 -17.08 5.89
N GLY A 292 -4.83 -17.88 4.87
CA GLY A 292 -5.53 -17.90 3.58
C GLY A 292 -5.11 -16.80 2.60
N VAL A 293 -4.12 -15.97 2.94
CA VAL A 293 -3.54 -14.97 2.01
C VAL A 293 -2.13 -15.39 1.63
N THR A 294 -1.90 -15.60 0.33
CA THR A 294 -0.55 -15.82 -0.23
C THR A 294 0.09 -14.47 -0.54
N PHE A 295 1.28 -14.25 -0.02
CA PHE A 295 2.14 -13.12 -0.37
C PHE A 295 3.51 -13.61 -0.82
N TYR A 296 4.17 -12.83 -1.68
CA TYR A 296 5.49 -13.15 -2.20
C TYR A 296 6.56 -12.35 -1.45
N ILE A 297 7.66 -13.02 -1.13
CA ILE A 297 8.88 -12.39 -0.63
C ILE A 297 9.90 -12.41 -1.76
N LEU A 298 10.42 -11.23 -2.11
CA LEU A 298 11.54 -11.07 -3.02
C LEU A 298 12.82 -11.31 -2.22
N ASP A 299 13.37 -12.51 -2.35
CA ASP A 299 14.47 -13.03 -1.52
C ASP A 299 15.82 -12.63 -2.12
N THR A 300 16.05 -12.99 -3.38
CA THR A 300 17.24 -12.58 -4.14
C THR A 300 16.85 -12.10 -5.53
N TYR A 301 17.61 -11.17 -6.05
CA TYR A 301 17.48 -10.66 -7.41
C TYR A 301 18.75 -9.91 -7.78
N ASP A 302 19.02 -9.82 -9.07
CA ASP A 302 20.03 -8.93 -9.64
C ASP A 302 19.32 -7.83 -10.44
N ILE A 303 19.94 -6.65 -10.52
CA ILE A 303 19.42 -5.51 -11.29
C ILE A 303 20.15 -5.45 -12.62
N VAL A 304 19.41 -5.39 -13.73
CA VAL A 304 20.01 -5.13 -15.04
C VAL A 304 20.55 -3.70 -15.04
N THR A 305 21.88 -3.58 -15.07
CA THR A 305 22.55 -2.30 -15.32
C THR A 305 22.74 -2.14 -16.81
N PHE A 306 21.94 -1.29 -17.45
CA PHE A 306 22.24 -0.86 -18.82
C PHE A 306 23.47 0.05 -18.77
N THR A 307 24.62 -0.43 -19.24
CA THR A 307 25.77 0.42 -19.55
C THR A 307 25.48 1.13 -20.87
N ALA A 308 25.92 2.39 -20.99
CA ALA A 308 25.64 3.26 -22.14
C ALA A 308 26.25 2.79 -23.48
N GLN A 309 26.71 1.55 -23.59
CA GLN A 309 27.38 0.98 -24.75
C GLN A 309 26.48 0.10 -25.63
N ASP A 310 25.31 -0.34 -25.13
CA ASP A 310 24.37 -1.18 -25.88
C ASP A 310 23.21 -0.39 -26.52
N ALA A 311 23.31 0.94 -26.57
CA ALA A 311 22.31 1.84 -27.15
C ALA A 311 22.82 2.62 -28.38
N ALA A 312 23.77 2.05 -29.13
CA ALA A 312 24.28 2.57 -30.40
C ALA A 312 23.85 1.70 -31.58
#